data_AF-T1QSZ3-F1
#
_entry.id   AF-T1QSZ3-F1
#
_cell.length_a   1.000
_cell.length_b   1.000
_cell.length_c   1.000
_cell.angle_alpha   90.00
_cell.angle_beta   90.00
_cell.angle_gamma   90.00
#
_symmetry.space_group_name_H-M   'P 1'
#
loop_
_entity.id
_entity.type
_entity.pdbx_description
1 polymer ?
#
loop_
_entity_poly.entity_id
_entity_poly.type
_entity_poly.pdbx_seq_one_letter_code
_entity_poly.pdbx_strand_id
1 'polypeptide(L)'
;RPNQLVGSIMTEELEKRKAEFDRKFEKTFGLESKGFSQAHIKFAKAALSNMLGGMGYFYGQSVVQSVYNEYPLLYPEGALFTAVPSRSFFPRGFLWDEGFHQLLLSKWDPHLTREAVAHWIDLMNMEGWIPREQILGDEARSKVPAEFVVQRNENANPPTLFLALQELIEQVSANPDKAESQSTLLFLRRLFPRLKTWFEWYNITQAGPKPNSYRWRGRDKDTNLFLNPKTLTSGLDDYPRASHPSADERHVDLHCWMALSSGIMASVARLLGEPHQDYEHSHQVLSDNNLLNELHWSEQLSAFSDFGN
;
A
#
# COMPACT_ATOMS: atom_id res chain seq x y z
N ARG A 1 10.83 31.58 -32.64
CA ARG A 1 11.93 31.85 -31.66
C ARG A 1 12.97 30.76 -31.87
N PRO A 2 14.29 31.04 -31.95
CA PRO A 2 15.28 29.96 -31.97
C PRO A 2 15.12 29.12 -30.69
N ASN A 3 15.37 27.81 -30.78
CA ASN A 3 15.24 26.82 -29.68
C ASN A 3 13.79 26.52 -29.20
N GLN A 4 12.78 26.70 -30.05
CA GLN A 4 11.47 26.10 -29.77
C GLN A 4 11.56 24.58 -29.91
N LEU A 5 10.94 23.84 -28.98
CA LEU A 5 10.94 22.37 -28.94
C LEU A 5 10.02 21.79 -30.03
N VAL A 6 10.41 21.97 -31.29
CA VAL A 6 9.70 21.53 -32.50
C VAL A 6 10.69 21.07 -33.56
N GLY A 7 10.24 20.30 -34.54
CA GLY A 7 11.07 19.87 -35.67
C GLY A 7 12.36 19.16 -35.24
N SER A 8 13.50 19.55 -35.80
CA SER A 8 14.80 18.96 -35.49
C SER A 8 15.20 19.10 -34.02
N ILE A 9 14.89 20.24 -33.39
CA ILE A 9 15.21 20.50 -31.98
C ILE A 9 14.48 19.51 -31.07
N MET A 10 13.21 19.19 -31.37
CA MET A 10 12.46 18.17 -30.62
C MET A 10 13.06 16.77 -30.81
N THR A 11 13.44 16.41 -32.04
CA THR A 11 14.07 15.12 -32.33
C THR A 11 15.40 14.95 -31.59
N GLU A 12 16.25 15.98 -31.61
CA GLU A 12 17.55 15.97 -30.91
C GLU A 12 17.37 15.82 -29.39
N GLU A 13 16.45 16.58 -28.78
CA GLU A 13 16.18 16.47 -27.35
C GLU A 13 15.55 15.11 -27.02
N LEU A 14 14.66 14.56 -27.85
CA LEU A 14 14.08 13.23 -27.64
C LEU A 14 15.14 12.12 -27.62
N GLU A 15 16.06 12.10 -28.60
CA GLU A 15 17.13 11.11 -28.66
C GLU A 15 18.08 11.24 -27.47
N LYS A 16 18.38 12.48 -27.05
CA LYS A 16 19.14 12.74 -25.82
C LYS A 16 18.44 12.17 -24.58
N ARG A 17 17.13 12.39 -24.43
CA ARG A 17 16.35 11.87 -23.27
C ARG A 17 16.23 10.35 -23.27
N LYS A 18 16.11 9.71 -24.43
CA LYS A 18 16.17 8.24 -24.55
C LYS A 18 17.51 7.69 -24.06
N ALA A 19 18.62 8.28 -24.50
CA ALA A 19 19.95 7.88 -24.06
C ALA A 19 20.18 8.15 -22.56
N GLU A 20 19.65 9.24 -22.01
CA GLU A 20 19.67 9.51 -20.56
C GLU A 20 18.87 8.47 -19.78
N PHE A 21 17.66 8.12 -20.23
CA PHE A 21 16.83 7.07 -19.64
C PHE A 21 17.56 5.73 -19.64
N ASP A 22 18.13 5.31 -20.77
CA ASP A 22 18.82 4.03 -20.90
C ASP A 22 20.03 3.93 -19.95
N ARG A 23 20.83 5.00 -19.85
CA ARG A 23 21.95 5.07 -18.90
C ARG A 23 21.49 5.02 -17.45
N LYS A 24 20.43 5.77 -17.10
CA LYS A 24 19.87 5.73 -15.74
C LYS A 24 19.32 4.33 -15.43
N PHE A 25 18.64 3.69 -16.37
CA PHE A 25 18.08 2.35 -16.23
C PHE A 25 19.16 1.32 -15.91
N GLU A 26 20.24 1.27 -16.70
CA GLU A 26 21.32 0.32 -16.40
C GLU A 26 22.02 0.67 -15.09
N LYS A 27 22.23 1.96 -14.78
CA LYS A 27 22.80 2.37 -13.49
C LYS A 27 21.94 1.93 -12.29
N THR A 28 20.62 1.97 -12.42
CA THR A 28 19.69 1.63 -11.34
C THR A 28 19.52 0.12 -11.18
N PHE A 29 19.33 -0.62 -12.27
CA PHE A 29 18.94 -2.04 -12.20
C PHE A 29 20.09 -3.00 -12.52
N GLY A 30 21.12 -2.55 -13.22
CA GLY A 30 22.31 -3.34 -13.55
C GLY A 30 21.99 -4.63 -14.32
N LEU A 31 21.05 -4.59 -15.27
CA LEU A 31 20.58 -5.82 -15.91
C LEU A 31 21.57 -6.32 -16.97
N GLU A 32 22.25 -5.43 -17.69
CA GLU A 32 23.31 -5.81 -18.62
C GLU A 32 24.48 -6.45 -17.86
N SER A 33 24.91 -5.79 -16.78
CA SER A 33 25.99 -6.30 -15.92
C SER A 33 25.66 -7.64 -15.24
N LYS A 34 24.38 -7.93 -15.00
CA LYS A 34 23.89 -9.23 -14.49
C LYS A 34 23.75 -10.31 -15.59
N GLY A 35 24.06 -9.99 -16.84
CA GLY A 35 24.03 -10.95 -17.96
C GLY A 35 22.64 -11.20 -18.56
N PHE A 36 21.67 -10.31 -18.33
CA PHE A 36 20.36 -10.42 -18.98
C PHE A 36 20.44 -10.11 -20.48
N SER A 37 19.63 -10.80 -21.28
CA SER A 37 19.55 -10.57 -22.73
C SER A 37 18.93 -9.19 -23.03
N GLN A 38 19.23 -8.66 -24.21
CA GLN A 38 18.64 -7.40 -24.70
C GLN A 38 17.10 -7.45 -24.77
N ALA A 39 16.53 -8.63 -25.03
CA ALA A 39 15.07 -8.83 -24.99
C ALA A 39 14.50 -8.66 -23.57
N HIS A 40 15.17 -9.25 -22.56
CA HIS A 40 14.78 -9.08 -21.15
C HIS A 40 14.93 -7.64 -20.67
N ILE A 41 16.00 -6.95 -21.08
CA ILE A 41 16.22 -5.54 -20.74
C ILE A 41 15.14 -4.65 -21.36
N LYS A 42 14.81 -4.88 -22.64
CA LYS A 42 13.71 -4.17 -23.32
C LYS A 42 12.37 -4.38 -22.61
N PHE A 43 12.07 -5.62 -22.21
CA PHE A 43 10.89 -5.95 -21.42
C PHE A 43 10.87 -5.20 -20.08
N ALA A 44 11.98 -5.21 -19.33
CA ALA A 44 12.08 -4.55 -18.03
C ALA A 44 11.93 -3.02 -18.14
N LYS A 45 12.53 -2.41 -19.18
CA LYS A 45 12.31 -0.99 -19.51
C LYS A 45 10.83 -0.70 -19.75
N ALA A 46 10.15 -1.53 -20.54
CA ALA A 46 8.72 -1.38 -20.80
C ALA A 46 7.87 -1.56 -19.53
N ALA A 47 8.22 -2.48 -18.63
CA ALA A 47 7.51 -2.66 -17.36
C ALA A 47 7.60 -1.41 -16.47
N LEU A 48 8.81 -0.86 -16.28
CA LEU A 48 9.01 0.38 -15.53
C LEU A 48 8.32 1.57 -16.20
N SER A 49 8.46 1.73 -17.52
CA SER A 49 7.84 2.84 -18.25
C SER A 49 6.32 2.81 -18.18
N ASN A 50 5.70 1.61 -18.21
CA ASN A 50 4.25 1.49 -18.03
C ASN A 50 3.82 1.80 -16.59
N MET A 51 4.60 1.39 -15.59
CA MET A 51 4.33 1.74 -14.19
C MET A 51 4.36 3.27 -13.98
N LEU A 52 5.42 3.93 -14.46
CA LEU A 52 5.54 5.39 -14.43
C LEU A 52 4.43 6.08 -15.22
N GLY A 53 4.12 5.58 -16.42
CA GLY A 53 3.06 6.11 -17.27
C GLY A 53 1.64 5.84 -16.78
N GLY A 54 1.49 5.01 -15.74
CA GLY A 54 0.24 4.79 -15.01
C GLY A 54 0.04 5.76 -13.85
N MET A 55 1.06 6.51 -13.44
CA MET A 55 0.89 7.50 -12.37
C MET A 55 -0.04 8.62 -12.82
N GLY A 56 -0.97 9.00 -11.95
CA GLY A 56 -1.98 10.02 -12.20
C GLY A 56 -2.17 10.94 -11.01
N TYR A 57 -2.79 12.08 -11.27
CA TYR A 57 -3.26 13.02 -10.27
C TYR A 57 -4.79 13.05 -10.30
N PHE A 58 -5.41 12.74 -9.17
CA PHE A 58 -6.87 12.67 -9.02
C PHE A 58 -7.31 13.68 -7.97
N TYR A 59 -8.50 14.25 -8.14
CA TYR A 59 -9.06 15.22 -7.21
C TYR A 59 -10.57 15.06 -7.12
N GLY A 60 -11.10 15.13 -5.90
CA GLY A 60 -12.54 15.07 -5.65
C GLY A 60 -12.89 14.48 -4.29
N GLN A 61 -14.14 14.04 -4.15
CA GLN A 61 -14.69 13.54 -2.90
C GLN A 61 -14.94 12.04 -2.97
N SER A 62 -14.53 11.32 -1.92
CA SER A 62 -14.93 9.93 -1.71
C SER A 62 -16.34 9.85 -1.13
N VAL A 63 -17.10 8.82 -1.52
CA VAL A 63 -18.41 8.52 -0.94
C VAL A 63 -18.22 7.51 0.18
N VAL A 64 -18.55 7.87 1.41
CA VAL A 64 -18.28 7.06 2.60
C VAL A 64 -19.53 6.86 3.43
N GLN A 65 -19.78 5.61 3.82
CA GLN A 65 -20.77 5.27 4.84
C GLN A 65 -20.02 4.74 6.07
N SER A 66 -19.89 5.59 7.10
CA SER A 66 -19.26 5.19 8.36
C SER A 66 -20.25 4.53 9.30
N VAL A 67 -19.75 3.91 10.38
CA VAL A 67 -20.59 3.41 11.48
C VAL A 67 -21.37 4.51 12.22
N TYR A 68 -21.03 5.79 12.02
CA TYR A 68 -21.65 6.93 12.68
C TYR A 68 -22.74 7.62 11.84
N ASN A 69 -22.94 7.21 10.58
CA ASN A 69 -23.94 7.81 9.70
C ASN A 69 -24.81 6.76 9.02
N GLU A 70 -26.12 7.03 8.96
CA GLU A 70 -27.10 6.10 8.40
C GLU A 70 -26.97 5.97 6.87
N TYR A 71 -26.68 7.09 6.18
CA TYR A 71 -26.62 7.17 4.71
C TYR A 71 -25.22 7.58 4.23
N PRO A 72 -24.77 7.16 3.04
CA PRO A 72 -23.47 7.57 2.49
C PRO A 72 -23.35 9.10 2.39
N LEU A 73 -22.19 9.62 2.81
CA LEU A 73 -21.85 11.05 2.79
C LEU A 73 -20.63 11.29 1.90
N LEU A 74 -20.52 12.51 1.37
CA LEU A 74 -19.31 12.96 0.69
C LEU A 74 -18.29 13.40 1.73
N TYR A 75 -17.11 12.79 1.68
CA TYR A 75 -15.95 13.27 2.44
C TYR A 75 -15.42 14.59 1.87
N PRO A 76 -14.60 15.34 2.63
CA PRO A 76 -13.91 16.51 2.11
C PRO A 76 -13.14 16.21 0.82
N GLU A 77 -13.02 17.22 -0.05
CA GLU A 77 -12.22 17.09 -1.26
C GLU A 77 -10.76 16.79 -0.91
N GLY A 78 -10.18 15.82 -1.62
CA GLY A 78 -8.80 15.41 -1.47
C GLY A 78 -8.12 15.25 -2.82
N ALA A 79 -6.80 15.42 -2.82
CA ALA A 79 -5.95 15.13 -3.96
C ALA A 79 -5.22 13.80 -3.76
N LEU A 80 -5.00 13.08 -4.85
CA LEU A 80 -4.21 11.86 -4.83
C LEU A 80 -3.26 11.81 -6.03
N PHE A 81 -1.96 11.84 -5.75
CA PHE A 81 -0.93 11.47 -6.72
C PHE A 81 -0.52 10.02 -6.48
N THR A 82 -0.78 9.11 -7.43
CA THR A 82 -0.64 7.66 -7.19
C THR A 82 -0.38 6.91 -8.50
N ALA A 83 0.24 5.73 -8.42
CA ALA A 83 0.18 4.75 -9.49
C ALA A 83 -1.20 4.07 -9.53
N VAL A 84 -1.54 3.47 -10.67
CA VAL A 84 -2.82 2.76 -10.85
C VAL A 84 -2.57 1.32 -11.32
N PRO A 85 -3.36 0.32 -10.87
CA PRO A 85 -3.13 -1.07 -11.23
C PRO A 85 -3.28 -1.34 -12.74
N SER A 86 -4.22 -0.65 -13.38
CA SER A 86 -4.45 -0.77 -14.82
C SER A 86 -5.11 0.48 -15.37
N ARG A 87 -4.47 1.13 -16.35
CA ARG A 87 -5.04 2.32 -17.02
C ARG A 87 -6.39 2.04 -17.70
N SER A 88 -6.67 0.80 -18.09
CA SER A 88 -7.89 0.44 -18.83
C SER A 88 -9.04 0.04 -17.91
N PHE A 89 -8.74 -0.69 -16.83
CA PHE A 89 -9.76 -1.29 -15.95
C PHE A 89 -9.85 -0.59 -14.59
N PHE A 90 -8.71 -0.15 -14.07
CA PHE A 90 -8.56 0.39 -12.72
C PHE A 90 -7.80 1.73 -12.73
N PRO A 91 -8.26 2.78 -13.44
CA PRO A 91 -7.54 4.04 -13.55
C PRO A 91 -7.74 4.92 -12.30
N ARG A 92 -7.44 4.37 -11.12
CA ARG A 92 -7.65 5.01 -9.82
C ARG A 92 -6.75 4.36 -8.76
N GLY A 93 -6.64 5.02 -7.59
CA GLY A 93 -5.80 4.52 -6.50
C GLY A 93 -6.42 3.35 -5.75
N PHE A 94 -5.61 2.33 -5.49
CA PHE A 94 -5.93 1.22 -4.59
C PHE A 94 -4.86 1.11 -3.51
N LEU A 95 -5.28 1.14 -2.25
CA LEU A 95 -4.39 1.33 -1.10
C LEU A 95 -3.34 0.21 -1.00
N TRP A 96 -3.77 -1.04 -1.14
CA TRP A 96 -2.86 -2.17 -1.01
C TRP A 96 -1.99 -2.39 -2.26
N ASP A 97 -2.48 -2.08 -3.47
CA ASP A 97 -1.67 -2.14 -4.70
C ASP A 97 -0.50 -1.15 -4.63
N GLU A 98 -0.72 0.04 -4.07
CA GLU A 98 0.26 1.12 -4.09
C GLU A 98 1.58 0.75 -3.42
N GLY A 99 1.55 0.04 -2.28
CA GLY A 99 2.78 -0.42 -1.64
C GLY A 99 3.67 -1.25 -2.58
N PHE A 100 3.07 -2.12 -3.38
CA PHE A 100 3.79 -2.92 -4.39
C PHE A 100 4.28 -2.08 -5.56
N HIS A 101 3.49 -1.11 -6.04
CA HIS A 101 3.95 -0.17 -7.06
C HIS A 101 5.21 0.57 -6.59
N GLN A 102 5.21 1.01 -5.34
CA GLN A 102 6.29 1.80 -4.77
C GLN A 102 7.57 0.99 -4.47
N LEU A 103 7.49 -0.35 -4.33
CA LEU A 103 8.69 -1.20 -4.30
C LEU A 103 9.54 -1.05 -5.57
N LEU A 104 8.91 -0.90 -6.74
CA LEU A 104 9.62 -0.66 -8.00
C LEU A 104 9.98 0.82 -8.18
N LEU A 105 9.02 1.72 -7.97
CA LEU A 105 9.19 3.14 -8.23
C LEU A 105 10.25 3.78 -7.32
N SER A 106 10.35 3.34 -6.06
CA SER A 106 11.36 3.84 -5.12
C SER A 106 12.79 3.56 -5.57
N LYS A 107 13.04 2.45 -6.30
CA LYS A 107 14.37 2.17 -6.87
C LYS A 107 14.72 3.15 -8.00
N TRP A 108 13.72 3.63 -8.73
CA TRP A 108 13.90 4.55 -9.85
C TRP A 108 13.98 6.01 -9.42
N ASP A 109 13.09 6.42 -8.52
CA ASP A 109 12.94 7.79 -8.06
C ASP A 109 12.26 7.82 -6.66
N PRO A 110 13.05 7.85 -5.57
CA PRO A 110 12.51 7.91 -4.21
C PRO A 110 11.67 9.16 -3.93
N HIS A 111 11.89 10.27 -4.67
CA HIS A 111 11.08 11.47 -4.52
C HIS A 111 9.64 11.21 -4.95
N LEU A 112 9.41 10.53 -6.08
CA LEU A 112 8.07 10.16 -6.51
C LEU A 112 7.36 9.29 -5.48
N THR A 113 8.08 8.35 -4.86
CA THR A 113 7.52 7.51 -3.78
C THR A 113 7.11 8.33 -2.56
N ARG A 114 7.92 9.29 -2.12
CA ARG A 114 7.54 10.17 -1.01
C ARG A 114 6.30 11.00 -1.31
N GLU A 115 6.19 11.54 -2.52
CA GLU A 115 5.01 12.29 -2.96
C GLU A 115 3.75 11.41 -2.96
N ALA A 116 3.84 10.19 -3.49
CA ALA A 116 2.70 9.27 -3.53
C ALA A 116 2.25 8.85 -2.12
N VAL A 117 3.20 8.42 -1.27
CA VAL A 117 2.89 8.03 0.11
C VAL A 117 2.33 9.20 0.92
N ALA A 118 2.85 10.42 0.73
CA ALA A 118 2.29 11.62 1.37
C ALA A 118 0.80 11.81 1.02
N HIS A 119 0.47 11.79 -0.27
CA HIS A 119 -0.91 11.97 -0.72
C HIS A 119 -1.84 10.88 -0.19
N TRP A 120 -1.40 9.61 -0.16
CA TRP A 120 -2.18 8.53 0.44
C TRP A 120 -2.47 8.75 1.93
N ILE A 121 -1.45 9.16 2.70
CA ILE A 121 -1.58 9.40 4.14
C ILE A 121 -2.38 10.67 4.44
N ASP A 122 -2.42 11.65 3.53
CA ASP A 122 -3.25 12.85 3.67
C ASP A 122 -4.75 12.60 3.46
N LEU A 123 -5.13 11.49 2.79
CA LEU A 123 -6.53 11.05 2.64
C LEU A 123 -7.10 10.38 3.89
N MET A 124 -6.29 10.25 4.93
CA MET A 124 -6.69 9.66 6.21
C MET A 124 -7.71 10.54 6.93
N ASN A 125 -8.77 9.92 7.43
CA ASN A 125 -9.75 10.60 8.25
C ASN A 125 -9.25 10.79 9.70
N MET A 126 -10.05 11.47 10.53
CA MET A 126 -9.70 11.74 11.93
C MET A 126 -9.53 10.49 12.80
N GLU A 127 -10.05 9.34 12.39
CA GLU A 127 -9.92 8.07 13.12
C GLU A 127 -8.63 7.33 12.78
N GLY A 128 -7.96 7.71 11.70
CA GLY A 128 -6.84 6.96 11.15
C GLY A 128 -7.19 6.04 9.99
N TRP A 129 -8.41 6.08 9.46
CA TRP A 129 -8.83 5.24 8.32
C TRP A 129 -8.55 5.91 6.97
N ILE A 130 -8.13 5.10 5.99
CA ILE A 130 -7.95 5.50 4.59
C ILE A 130 -8.83 4.60 3.73
N PRO A 131 -9.68 5.15 2.83
CA PRO A 131 -10.45 4.32 1.90
C PRO A 131 -9.55 3.44 1.03
N ARG A 132 -9.91 2.14 0.92
CA ARG A 132 -9.14 1.15 0.16
C ARG A 132 -9.07 1.46 -1.34
N GLU A 133 -10.13 2.09 -1.86
CA GLU A 133 -10.27 2.42 -3.28
C GLU A 133 -10.66 3.89 -3.41
N GLN A 134 -9.82 4.66 -4.12
CA GLN A 134 -9.91 6.11 -4.19
C GLN A 134 -10.61 6.54 -5.48
N ILE A 135 -11.94 6.71 -5.39
CA ILE A 135 -12.80 7.03 -6.53
C ILE A 135 -13.10 8.53 -6.51
N LEU A 136 -12.10 9.32 -6.91
CA LEU A 136 -12.13 10.78 -6.80
C LEU A 136 -12.57 11.43 -8.12
N GLY A 137 -13.73 12.10 -8.09
CA GLY A 137 -14.27 12.83 -9.24
C GLY A 137 -15.11 11.97 -10.20
N ASP A 138 -15.70 12.61 -11.20
CA ASP A 138 -16.69 11.97 -12.09
C ASP A 138 -16.06 10.99 -13.07
N GLU A 139 -14.84 11.28 -13.53
CA GLU A 139 -14.10 10.39 -14.43
C GLU A 139 -13.82 9.04 -13.77
N ALA A 140 -13.31 9.04 -12.54
CA ALA A 140 -13.09 7.82 -11.77
C ALA A 140 -14.41 7.07 -11.51
N ARG A 141 -15.46 7.79 -11.09
CA ARG A 141 -16.79 7.21 -10.83
C ARG A 141 -17.41 6.55 -12.06
N SER A 142 -17.18 7.09 -13.26
CA SER A 142 -17.70 6.53 -14.52
C SER A 142 -17.20 5.11 -14.83
N LYS A 143 -16.14 4.65 -14.16
CA LYS A 143 -15.51 3.35 -14.34
C LYS A 143 -15.82 2.36 -13.23
N VAL A 144 -16.70 2.71 -12.29
CA VAL A 144 -17.02 1.88 -11.12
C VAL A 144 -18.53 1.64 -11.04
N PRO A 145 -18.98 0.36 -10.98
CA PRO A 145 -20.38 0.05 -10.69
C PRO A 145 -20.83 0.68 -9.36
N ALA A 146 -22.08 1.13 -9.29
CA ALA A 146 -22.59 1.94 -8.18
C ALA A 146 -22.45 1.24 -6.81
N GLU A 147 -22.57 -0.09 -6.79
CA GLU A 147 -22.44 -0.93 -5.60
C GLU A 147 -21.03 -0.90 -4.97
N PHE A 148 -19.98 -0.56 -5.72
CA PHE A 148 -18.60 -0.49 -5.24
C PHE A 148 -18.11 0.93 -4.93
N VAL A 149 -18.94 1.95 -5.20
CA VAL A 149 -18.54 3.35 -4.98
C VAL A 149 -18.45 3.68 -3.49
N VAL A 150 -19.40 3.19 -2.69
CA VAL A 150 -19.49 3.50 -1.26
C VAL A 150 -18.39 2.76 -0.49
N GLN A 151 -17.51 3.53 0.15
CA GLN A 151 -16.47 3.02 1.02
C GLN A 151 -16.98 2.93 2.47
N ARG A 152 -16.53 1.93 3.23
CA ARG A 152 -16.94 1.70 4.64
C ARG A 152 -15.76 1.88 5.57
N ASN A 153 -15.90 2.68 6.62
CA ASN A 153 -14.79 3.01 7.52
C ASN A 153 -14.38 1.89 8.49
N GLU A 154 -15.15 0.81 8.58
CA GLU A 154 -14.74 -0.41 9.28
C GLU A 154 -13.86 -1.33 8.42
N ASN A 155 -13.89 -1.13 7.09
CA ASN A 155 -13.19 -1.97 6.13
C ASN A 155 -11.74 -1.51 5.96
N ALA A 156 -10.81 -2.35 6.40
CA ALA A 156 -9.38 -2.18 6.19
C ALA A 156 -8.92 -2.69 4.81
N ASN A 157 -7.62 -2.54 4.54
CA ASN A 157 -6.90 -3.22 3.45
C ASN A 157 -5.49 -3.64 3.92
N PRO A 158 -4.74 -4.55 3.27
CA PRO A 158 -3.36 -4.80 3.65
C PRO A 158 -2.54 -3.50 3.67
N PRO A 159 -1.80 -3.20 4.75
CA PRO A 159 -1.11 -1.92 4.90
C PRO A 159 0.24 -1.93 4.16
N THR A 160 0.22 -2.24 2.86
CA THR A 160 1.42 -2.46 2.04
C THR A 160 2.28 -1.22 1.87
N LEU A 161 1.77 -0.01 2.14
CA LEU A 161 2.58 1.20 2.19
C LEU A 161 3.74 1.08 3.19
N PHE A 162 3.63 0.22 4.22
CA PHE A 162 4.77 -0.10 5.08
C PHE A 162 5.94 -0.75 4.32
N LEU A 163 5.69 -1.55 3.28
CA LEU A 163 6.75 -2.10 2.42
C LEU A 163 7.52 -0.98 1.70
N ALA A 164 6.81 0.03 1.21
CA ALA A 164 7.43 1.20 0.59
C ALA A 164 8.25 2.02 1.60
N LEU A 165 7.74 2.15 2.84
CA LEU A 165 8.47 2.81 3.92
C LEU A 165 9.73 2.03 4.31
N GLN A 166 9.66 0.70 4.38
CA GLN A 166 10.81 -0.16 4.63
C GLN A 166 11.92 0.09 3.61
N GLU A 167 11.57 0.13 2.32
CA GLU A 167 12.52 0.44 1.25
C GLU A 167 13.18 1.80 1.41
N LEU A 168 12.42 2.83 1.78
CA LEU A 168 12.97 4.16 2.05
C LEU A 168 13.91 4.18 3.27
N ILE A 169 13.57 3.44 4.33
CA ILE A 169 14.41 3.31 5.53
C ILE A 169 15.73 2.62 5.18
N GLU A 170 15.68 1.49 4.47
CA GLU A 170 16.87 0.74 4.07
C GLU A 170 17.81 1.59 3.19
N GLN A 171 17.25 2.39 2.29
CA GLN A 171 18.04 3.33 1.47
C GLN A 171 18.73 4.41 2.31
N VAL A 172 18.04 4.97 3.31
CA VAL A 172 18.62 5.94 4.26
C VAL A 172 19.74 5.29 5.06
N SER A 173 19.49 4.10 5.63
CA SER A 173 20.47 3.36 6.44
C SER A 173 21.71 2.97 5.64
N ALA A 174 21.56 2.61 4.36
CA ALA A 174 22.69 2.24 3.50
C ALA A 174 23.54 3.45 3.07
N ASN A 175 22.96 4.66 3.02
CA ASN A 175 23.66 5.86 2.54
C ASN A 175 23.23 7.13 3.30
N PRO A 176 23.51 7.26 4.60
CA PRO A 176 22.96 8.32 5.46
C PRO A 176 23.38 9.74 5.03
N ASP A 177 24.56 9.90 4.43
CA ASP A 177 25.12 11.21 4.06
C ASP A 177 24.61 11.76 2.72
N LYS A 178 23.80 10.99 1.97
CA LYS A 178 23.22 11.47 0.71
C LYS A 178 22.14 12.52 0.97
N ALA A 179 22.10 13.58 0.15
CA ALA A 179 21.04 14.59 0.19
C ALA A 179 19.63 14.00 0.07
N GLU A 180 19.49 12.92 -0.72
CA GLU A 180 18.25 12.16 -0.85
C GLU A 180 17.82 11.54 0.48
N SER A 181 18.76 10.98 1.24
CA SER A 181 18.49 10.37 2.56
C SER A 181 18.05 11.41 3.58
N GLN A 182 18.64 12.61 3.55
CA GLN A 182 18.19 13.73 4.38
C GLN A 182 16.77 14.18 4.03
N SER A 183 16.43 14.20 2.74
CA SER A 183 15.07 14.51 2.28
C SER A 183 14.07 13.44 2.75
N THR A 184 14.45 12.16 2.69
CA THR A 184 13.65 11.06 3.23
C THR A 184 13.47 11.15 4.74
N LEU A 185 14.51 11.50 5.51
CA LEU A 185 14.40 11.69 6.97
C LEU A 185 13.41 12.81 7.32
N LEU A 186 13.47 13.95 6.62
CA LEU A 186 12.54 15.06 6.82
C LEU A 186 11.09 14.66 6.49
N PHE A 187 10.91 13.90 5.41
CA PHE A 187 9.62 13.33 5.04
C PHE A 187 9.08 12.38 6.12
N LEU A 188 9.88 11.39 6.55
CA LEU A 188 9.49 10.44 7.58
C LEU A 188 9.12 11.15 8.89
N ARG A 189 9.87 12.19 9.29
CA ARG A 189 9.56 12.99 10.49
C ARG A 189 8.19 13.66 10.40
N ARG A 190 7.83 14.21 9.23
CA ARG A 190 6.51 14.83 9.01
C ARG A 190 5.39 13.80 8.93
N LEU A 191 5.66 12.64 8.35
CA LEU A 191 4.70 11.56 8.17
C LEU A 191 4.37 10.83 9.48
N PHE A 192 5.35 10.71 10.37
CA PHE A 192 5.31 9.81 11.53
C PHE A 192 4.08 9.99 12.42
N PRO A 193 3.61 11.20 12.78
CA PRO A 193 2.39 11.36 13.57
C PRO A 193 1.15 10.71 12.93
N ARG A 194 0.95 10.89 11.62
CA ARG A 194 -0.16 10.27 10.88
C ARG A 194 0.04 8.77 10.74
N LEU A 195 1.28 8.33 10.55
CA LEU A 195 1.62 6.91 10.48
C LEU A 195 1.28 6.17 11.78
N LYS A 196 1.51 6.81 12.94
CA LYS A 196 1.07 6.29 14.25
C LYS A 196 -0.45 6.15 14.30
N THR A 197 -1.20 7.18 13.90
CA THR A 197 -2.66 7.14 13.86
C THR A 197 -3.18 6.02 12.95
N TRP A 198 -2.58 5.83 11.77
CA TRP A 198 -2.93 4.73 10.86
C TRP A 198 -2.66 3.35 11.51
N PHE A 199 -1.47 3.18 12.07
CA PHE A 199 -1.08 1.92 12.71
C PHE A 199 -1.99 1.59 13.91
N GLU A 200 -2.28 2.57 14.76
CA GLU A 200 -3.20 2.42 15.89
C GLU A 200 -4.62 2.08 15.44
N TRP A 201 -5.10 2.69 14.34
CA TRP A 201 -6.40 2.38 13.78
C TRP A 201 -6.55 0.89 13.43
N TYR A 202 -5.53 0.25 12.84
CA TYR A 202 -5.55 -1.21 12.61
C TYR A 202 -5.60 -1.99 13.91
N ASN A 203 -4.74 -1.66 14.87
CA ASN A 203 -4.65 -2.36 16.16
C ASN A 203 -5.96 -2.29 16.96
N ILE A 204 -6.71 -1.20 16.82
CA ILE A 204 -8.00 -1.01 17.51
C ILE A 204 -9.13 -1.66 16.71
N THR A 205 -9.29 -1.31 15.44
CA THR A 205 -10.50 -1.65 14.68
C THR A 205 -10.51 -3.09 14.16
N GLN A 206 -9.33 -3.66 13.92
CA GLN A 206 -9.18 -5.00 13.35
C GLN A 206 -8.77 -6.06 14.39
N ALA A 207 -8.78 -5.73 15.68
CA ALA A 207 -8.50 -6.66 16.76
C ALA A 207 -9.39 -7.92 16.67
N GLY A 208 -8.79 -9.08 16.90
CA GLY A 208 -9.47 -10.37 16.96
C GLY A 208 -10.04 -10.68 18.34
N PRO A 209 -10.69 -11.84 18.51
CA PRO A 209 -11.33 -12.24 19.77
C PRO A 209 -10.34 -12.61 20.87
N LYS A 210 -9.09 -12.95 20.52
CA LYS A 210 -8.00 -13.26 21.46
C LYS A 210 -6.95 -12.15 21.49
N PRO A 211 -6.21 -11.96 22.60
CA PRO A 211 -5.05 -11.06 22.64
C PRO A 211 -4.10 -11.33 21.47
N ASN A 212 -3.62 -10.25 20.84
CA ASN A 212 -2.69 -10.30 19.71
C ASN A 212 -3.17 -11.05 18.45
N SER A 213 -4.45 -11.45 18.40
CA SER A 213 -5.08 -11.95 17.17
C SER A 213 -5.76 -10.80 16.42
N TYR A 214 -5.98 -11.00 15.12
CA TYR A 214 -6.64 -10.02 14.26
C TYR A 214 -7.72 -10.67 13.39
N ARG A 215 -8.69 -9.86 12.97
CA ARG A 215 -9.79 -10.31 12.10
C ARG A 215 -10.24 -9.18 11.17
N TRP A 216 -10.08 -9.39 9.86
CA TRP A 216 -10.75 -8.58 8.84
C TRP A 216 -12.23 -8.33 9.13
N ARG A 217 -12.65 -7.06 9.04
CA ARG A 217 -14.06 -6.64 9.05
C ARG A 217 -14.64 -6.65 7.63
N GLY A 218 -15.96 -6.53 7.52
CA GLY A 218 -16.62 -6.38 6.22
C GLY A 218 -16.72 -7.64 5.36
N ARG A 219 -16.51 -8.84 5.91
CA ARG A 219 -16.85 -10.09 5.21
C ARG A 219 -18.34 -10.13 4.88
N ASP A 220 -18.66 -10.63 3.69
CA ASP A 220 -20.05 -10.90 3.31
C ASP A 220 -20.68 -11.87 4.31
N LYS A 221 -21.94 -11.64 4.69
CA LYS A 221 -22.66 -12.51 5.63
C LYS A 221 -23.69 -13.40 4.94
N ASP A 222 -23.96 -13.16 3.65
CA ASP A 222 -24.95 -13.93 2.90
C ASP A 222 -24.33 -15.20 2.32
N THR A 223 -24.53 -16.31 3.03
CA THR A 223 -24.09 -17.65 2.62
C THR A 223 -24.99 -18.29 1.55
N ASN A 224 -26.12 -17.66 1.17
CA ASN A 224 -26.98 -18.18 0.11
C ASN A 224 -26.52 -17.74 -1.29
N LEU A 225 -25.80 -16.63 -1.38
CA LEU A 225 -25.29 -16.08 -2.64
C LEU A 225 -23.91 -16.63 -3.02
N PHE A 226 -23.09 -16.99 -2.03
CA PHE A 226 -21.71 -17.42 -2.23
C PHE A 226 -21.42 -18.75 -1.55
N LEU A 227 -20.69 -19.65 -2.25
CA LEU A 227 -20.21 -20.91 -1.67
C LEU A 227 -19.33 -20.68 -0.43
N ASN A 228 -18.51 -19.62 -0.46
CA ASN A 228 -17.76 -19.12 0.68
C ASN A 228 -17.86 -17.58 0.67
N PRO A 229 -18.25 -16.94 1.79
CA PRO A 229 -18.39 -15.48 1.79
C PRO A 229 -17.07 -14.75 1.58
N LYS A 230 -17.06 -13.71 0.75
CA LYS A 230 -15.84 -13.01 0.33
C LYS A 230 -15.23 -12.18 1.46
N THR A 231 -13.93 -11.89 1.32
CA THR A 231 -13.16 -11.03 2.23
C THR A 231 -12.41 -9.96 1.44
N LEU A 232 -13.15 -9.07 0.79
CA LEU A 232 -12.62 -8.00 -0.08
C LEU A 232 -11.58 -7.10 0.60
N THR A 233 -11.72 -6.94 1.93
CA THR A 233 -10.79 -6.16 2.76
C THR A 233 -9.41 -6.78 2.82
N SER A 234 -9.25 -8.09 2.64
CA SER A 234 -7.93 -8.72 2.66
C SER A 234 -7.12 -8.52 1.38
N GLY A 235 -7.74 -8.02 0.30
CA GLY A 235 -7.14 -8.01 -1.05
C GLY A 235 -7.14 -9.37 -1.74
N LEU A 236 -7.51 -10.44 -1.02
CA LEU A 236 -7.68 -11.79 -1.52
C LEU A 236 -9.18 -12.13 -1.50
N ASP A 237 -9.93 -11.51 -2.41
CA ASP A 237 -11.39 -11.40 -2.39
C ASP A 237 -12.12 -12.73 -2.14
N ASP A 238 -11.77 -13.78 -2.89
CA ASP A 238 -12.41 -15.10 -2.87
C ASP A 238 -11.51 -16.21 -2.32
N TYR A 239 -10.40 -15.86 -1.65
CA TYR A 239 -9.60 -16.85 -0.94
C TYR A 239 -10.47 -17.49 0.16
N PRO A 240 -10.61 -18.82 0.17
CA PRO A 240 -11.56 -19.48 1.04
C PRO A 240 -11.16 -19.30 2.51
N ARG A 241 -12.10 -18.78 3.31
CA ARG A 241 -11.96 -18.68 4.78
C ARG A 241 -13.04 -19.53 5.45
N ALA A 242 -13.26 -19.35 6.74
CA ALA A 242 -14.35 -20.03 7.45
C ALA A 242 -15.69 -19.83 6.71
N SER A 243 -16.42 -20.94 6.56
CA SER A 243 -17.64 -21.01 5.73
C SER A 243 -18.79 -20.19 6.31
N HIS A 244 -18.84 -20.09 7.64
CA HIS A 244 -19.85 -19.34 8.38
C HIS A 244 -19.16 -18.22 9.17
N PRO A 245 -19.13 -17.00 8.60
CA PRO A 245 -18.48 -15.86 9.24
C PRO A 245 -18.98 -15.63 10.67
N SER A 246 -18.05 -15.41 11.59
CA SER A 246 -18.37 -15.19 13.00
C SER A 246 -17.41 -14.20 13.66
N ALA A 247 -17.74 -13.75 14.87
CA ALA A 247 -16.85 -12.88 15.63
C ALA A 247 -15.58 -13.61 16.13
N ASP A 248 -15.60 -14.94 16.15
CA ASP A 248 -14.54 -15.80 16.68
C ASP A 248 -13.41 -16.08 15.66
N GLU A 249 -13.54 -15.57 14.44
CA GLU A 249 -12.52 -15.76 13.41
C GLU A 249 -11.19 -15.11 13.78
N ARG A 250 -10.10 -15.74 13.33
CA ARG A 250 -8.74 -15.19 13.41
C ARG A 250 -8.09 -15.34 12.05
N HIS A 251 -7.62 -14.23 11.48
CA HIS A 251 -7.09 -14.19 10.13
C HIS A 251 -5.56 -14.08 10.16
N VAL A 252 -4.89 -15.14 9.70
CA VAL A 252 -3.44 -15.29 9.83
C VAL A 252 -2.68 -14.27 8.99
N ASP A 253 -3.20 -13.94 7.81
CA ASP A 253 -2.63 -12.93 6.92
C ASP A 253 -2.60 -11.55 7.57
N LEU A 254 -3.69 -11.15 8.25
CA LEU A 254 -3.74 -9.88 8.96
C LEU A 254 -2.79 -9.86 10.16
N HIS A 255 -2.67 -10.96 10.90
CA HIS A 255 -1.65 -11.10 11.95
C HIS A 255 -0.25 -10.83 11.40
N CYS A 256 0.11 -11.46 10.28
CA CYS A 256 1.39 -11.26 9.63
C CYS A 256 1.62 -9.82 9.17
N TRP A 257 0.58 -9.16 8.62
CA TRP A 257 0.67 -7.74 8.25
C TRP A 257 0.96 -6.85 9.46
N MET A 258 0.34 -7.13 10.61
CA MET A 258 0.55 -6.35 11.82
C MET A 258 1.92 -6.62 12.45
N ALA A 259 2.42 -7.86 12.38
CA ALA A 259 3.78 -8.21 12.79
C ALA A 259 4.83 -7.47 11.94
N LEU A 260 4.64 -7.42 10.62
CA LEU A 260 5.53 -6.68 9.72
C LEU A 260 5.48 -5.17 10.00
N SER A 261 4.26 -4.61 10.08
CA SER A 261 4.05 -3.18 10.24
C SER A 261 4.62 -2.66 11.57
N SER A 262 4.52 -3.43 12.66
CA SER A 262 5.09 -3.04 13.96
C SER A 262 6.62 -2.98 13.93
N GLY A 263 7.28 -3.90 13.22
CA GLY A 263 8.74 -3.87 13.05
C GLY A 263 9.20 -2.65 12.23
N ILE A 264 8.44 -2.30 11.20
CA ILE A 264 8.72 -1.12 10.37
C ILE A 264 8.45 0.17 11.18
N MET A 265 7.37 0.22 11.97
CA MET A 265 7.11 1.32 12.91
C MET A 265 8.27 1.51 13.90
N ALA A 266 8.77 0.43 14.51
CA ALA A 266 9.92 0.47 15.40
C ALA A 266 11.17 1.02 14.69
N SER A 267 11.38 0.62 13.43
CA SER A 267 12.51 1.07 12.62
C SER A 267 12.43 2.56 12.27
N VAL A 268 11.25 3.04 11.86
CA VAL A 268 11.01 4.48 11.61
C VAL A 268 11.23 5.28 12.89
N ALA A 269 10.62 4.85 13.99
CA ALA A 269 10.70 5.55 15.27
C ALA A 269 12.16 5.66 15.75
N ARG A 270 12.92 4.55 15.69
CA ARG A 270 14.35 4.52 16.04
C ARG A 270 15.17 5.44 15.15
N LEU A 271 14.94 5.42 13.83
CA LEU A 271 15.63 6.28 12.87
C LEU A 271 15.39 7.77 13.15
N LEU A 272 14.19 8.13 13.63
CA LEU A 272 13.81 9.50 13.94
C LEU A 272 14.19 9.95 15.35
N GLY A 273 14.62 9.04 16.23
CA GLY A 273 14.86 9.31 17.65
C GLY A 273 13.58 9.41 18.48
N GLU A 274 12.48 8.83 18.00
CA GLU A 274 11.18 8.78 18.68
C GLU A 274 11.10 7.56 19.62
N PRO A 275 10.18 7.57 20.60
CA PRO A 275 9.87 6.37 21.39
C PRO A 275 9.49 5.20 20.47
N HIS A 276 10.19 4.08 20.61
CA HIS A 276 10.08 2.92 19.71
C HIS A 276 9.81 1.60 20.44
N GLN A 277 9.91 1.59 21.76
CA GLN A 277 9.88 0.39 22.60
C GLN A 277 8.55 -0.37 22.47
N ASP A 278 7.43 0.35 22.40
CA ASP A 278 6.10 -0.28 22.28
C ASP A 278 5.91 -0.97 20.92
N TYR A 279 6.43 -0.37 19.84
CA TYR A 279 6.42 -0.96 18.50
C TYR A 279 7.34 -2.17 18.42
N GLU A 280 8.53 -2.08 19.02
CA GLU A 280 9.49 -3.18 19.09
C GLU A 280 8.94 -4.35 19.90
N HIS A 281 8.30 -4.07 21.05
CA HIS A 281 7.63 -5.09 21.85
C HIS A 281 6.48 -5.74 21.06
N SER A 282 5.65 -4.96 20.39
CA SER A 282 4.57 -5.47 19.54
C SER A 282 5.11 -6.37 18.43
N HIS A 283 6.22 -5.98 17.79
CA HIS A 283 6.88 -6.80 16.78
C HIS A 283 7.39 -8.11 17.35
N GLN A 284 8.08 -8.07 18.49
CA GLN A 284 8.60 -9.27 19.16
C GLN A 284 7.48 -10.24 19.55
N VAL A 285 6.38 -9.73 20.12
CA VAL A 285 5.22 -10.55 20.49
C VAL A 285 4.57 -11.18 19.26
N LEU A 286 4.30 -10.38 18.21
CA LEU A 286 3.60 -10.87 17.02
C LEU A 286 4.44 -11.78 16.13
N SER A 287 5.78 -11.70 16.21
CA SER A 287 6.72 -12.57 15.49
C SER A 287 7.14 -13.81 16.30
N ASP A 288 6.66 -13.98 17.54
CA ASP A 288 6.92 -15.19 18.32
C ASP A 288 6.15 -16.39 17.73
N ASN A 289 6.91 -17.39 17.27
CA ASN A 289 6.36 -18.62 16.72
C ASN A 289 5.51 -19.39 17.73
N ASN A 290 5.74 -19.28 19.04
CA ASN A 290 4.91 -19.95 20.03
C ASN A 290 3.48 -19.37 20.04
N LEU A 291 3.37 -18.04 20.00
CA LEU A 291 2.08 -17.36 19.90
C LEU A 291 1.41 -17.66 18.55
N LEU A 292 2.17 -17.59 17.45
CA LEU A 292 1.64 -17.90 16.12
C LEU A 292 1.12 -19.35 16.05
N ASN A 293 1.84 -20.29 16.66
CA ASN A 293 1.40 -21.68 16.78
C ASN A 293 0.10 -21.79 17.59
N GLU A 294 0.01 -21.14 18.75
CA GLU A 294 -1.20 -21.14 19.58
C GLU A 294 -2.42 -20.61 18.82
N LEU A 295 -2.25 -19.55 18.01
CA LEU A 295 -3.35 -18.88 17.34
C LEU A 295 -3.77 -19.54 16.03
N HIS A 296 -2.80 -20.06 15.26
CA HIS A 296 -2.94 -20.36 13.84
C HIS A 296 -2.35 -21.70 13.37
N TRP A 297 -1.58 -22.46 14.16
CA TRP A 297 -1.07 -23.75 13.71
C TRP A 297 -2.15 -24.83 13.74
N SER A 298 -2.34 -25.52 12.62
CA SER A 298 -3.21 -26.69 12.52
C SER A 298 -2.37 -27.95 12.41
N GLU A 299 -2.36 -28.79 13.46
CA GLU A 299 -1.67 -30.09 13.44
C GLU A 299 -2.20 -31.00 12.33
N GLN A 300 -3.51 -30.98 12.10
CA GLN A 300 -4.17 -31.81 11.08
C GLN A 300 -3.72 -31.42 9.67
N LEU A 301 -3.56 -30.12 9.40
CA LEU A 301 -3.17 -29.62 8.07
C LEU A 301 -1.65 -29.46 7.93
N SER A 302 -0.90 -29.54 9.04
CA SER A 302 0.54 -29.24 9.10
C SER A 302 0.86 -27.88 8.48
N ALA A 303 0.02 -26.88 8.75
CA ALA A 303 0.09 -25.55 8.16
C ALA A 303 -0.51 -24.49 9.07
N PHE A 304 -0.03 -23.25 8.92
CA PHE A 304 -0.70 -22.08 9.48
C PHE A 304 -1.99 -21.81 8.73
N SER A 305 -3.08 -21.60 9.48
CA SER A 305 -4.43 -21.48 8.94
C SER A 305 -5.17 -20.31 9.61
N ASP A 306 -6.12 -19.76 8.87
CA ASP A 306 -7.20 -19.01 9.50
C ASP A 306 -7.96 -19.92 10.48
N PHE A 307 -8.55 -19.32 11.51
CA PHE A 307 -9.47 -20.00 12.41
C PHE A 307 -10.87 -19.42 12.24
N GLY A 308 -11.88 -20.29 12.33
CA GLY A 308 -13.29 -19.96 12.41
C GLY A 308 -14.09 -21.24 12.55
N ASN A 309 -15.41 -21.12 12.76
CA ASN A 309 -16.32 -22.25 12.97
C ASN A 309 -16.16 -23.39 11.95
#